data_AF-A0A2T4DLA2-F1
#
_entry.id   AF-A0A2T4DLA2-F1
#
_cell.length_a   1.000
_cell.length_b   1.000
_cell.length_c   1.000
_cell.angle_alpha   90.00
_cell.angle_beta   90.00
_cell.angle_gamma   90.00
#
_symmetry.space_group_name_H-M   'P 1'
#
loop_
_entity.id
_entity.type
_entity.pdbx_description
1 polymer ?
#
loop_
_entity_poly.entity_id
_entity_poly.type
_entity_poly.pdbx_seq_one_letter_code
_entity_poly.pdbx_strand_id
1 'polypeptide(L)'
;MNCYIETASTSLECIENCVRSNEEGAIVNLSPDFLIRSDIADKDNAFPSFDFINQLPPRDEQKGFENIEEMLDFYKNYKDISELWTIVKKGWTLTNSGNLDLAQKTFSKYRPQNFDGEPKLNYVLFDFCSRICNPERHSIFEGMGDEASTAKIDHPETYTKFIDYISNEISYEHMDRYLNTFKDYFSCYSDFSQTLMYSQNNINIPADFKATSANFSKTKQFYGNAFENITSNLTTIACINNINSGREYDQFEKMDIKQYKKINKANKINPLKSNPAFNQIEQCLKSDIRNASHHAWIKYRSGIVEYKSGGTGKLNKLPYPEYLYLCNEILIYTASLLKLDLAVTFNEPN
;
A
#
# COMPACT_ATOMS: atom_id res chain seq x y z
N MET A 1 35.38 5.38 -7.37
CA MET A 1 35.51 5.28 -8.84
C MET A 1 36.16 6.59 -9.29
N ASN A 2 37.46 6.57 -9.61
CA ASN A 2 38.10 7.73 -10.22
C ASN A 2 37.63 7.77 -11.67
N CYS A 3 36.51 8.47 -11.91
CA CYS A 3 36.15 8.85 -13.26
C CYS A 3 37.20 9.88 -13.68
N TYR A 4 38.24 9.43 -14.39
CA TYR A 4 39.23 10.34 -14.94
C TYR A 4 38.52 11.16 -16.01
N ILE A 5 38.10 12.37 -15.65
CA ILE A 5 37.38 13.33 -16.50
C ILE A 5 38.09 13.47 -17.85
N GLU A 6 39.42 13.37 -17.86
CA GLU A 6 40.30 13.47 -19.03
C GLU A 6 40.12 12.33 -20.05
N THR A 7 39.55 11.19 -19.66
CA THR A 7 39.33 10.01 -20.53
C THR A 7 37.87 9.65 -20.73
N ALA A 8 36.95 10.38 -20.09
CA ALA A 8 35.52 10.14 -20.23
C ALA A 8 35.02 10.69 -21.58
N SER A 9 34.52 9.81 -22.45
CA SER A 9 33.80 10.20 -23.67
C SER A 9 32.32 9.87 -23.53
N THR A 10 31.45 10.84 -23.76
CA THR A 10 29.99 10.65 -23.81
C THR A 10 29.49 10.74 -25.24
N SER A 11 28.60 9.83 -25.63
CA SER A 11 27.87 9.90 -26.89
C SER A 11 26.38 9.89 -26.63
N LEU A 12 25.63 10.76 -27.32
CA LEU A 12 24.17 10.76 -27.32
C LEU A 12 23.67 9.83 -28.45
N GLU A 13 22.99 8.75 -28.09
CA GLU A 13 22.29 7.89 -29.05
C GLU A 13 20.79 8.19 -28.98
N CYS A 14 20.18 8.52 -30.12
CA CYS A 14 18.74 8.70 -30.20
C CYS A 14 18.07 7.33 -30.34
N ILE A 15 17.26 6.94 -29.35
CA ILE A 15 16.45 5.72 -29.38
C ILE A 15 15.01 6.04 -29.81
N GLU A 16 14.23 5.02 -30.18
CA GLU A 16 12.79 5.04 -30.50
C GLU A 16 12.07 6.41 -30.53
N ASN A 17 11.68 6.86 -31.73
CA ASN A 17 10.97 8.13 -31.98
C ASN A 17 11.73 9.42 -31.59
N CYS A 18 12.99 9.34 -31.14
CA CYS A 18 13.84 10.52 -30.96
C CYS A 18 14.53 10.94 -32.26
N VAL A 19 14.60 12.26 -32.50
CA VAL A 19 15.35 12.85 -33.62
C VAL A 19 16.29 13.92 -33.05
N ARG A 20 17.53 13.97 -33.52
CA ARG A 20 18.44 15.07 -33.17
C ARG A 20 17.92 16.36 -33.78
N SER A 21 17.79 17.39 -32.95
CA SER A 21 17.43 18.74 -33.38
C SER A 21 18.44 19.74 -32.83
N ASN A 22 18.61 20.86 -33.55
CA ASN A 22 19.33 22.03 -33.07
C ASN A 22 18.39 23.04 -32.40
N GLU A 23 17.09 22.77 -32.39
CA GLU A 23 16.08 23.57 -31.71
C GLU A 23 15.89 23.08 -30.29
N GLU A 24 15.78 24.01 -29.34
CA GLU A 24 15.44 23.70 -27.95
C GLU A 24 14.01 23.18 -27.88
N GLY A 25 13.85 21.94 -27.41
CA GLY A 25 12.55 21.32 -27.24
C GLY A 25 11.86 21.75 -25.96
N ALA A 26 10.57 21.41 -25.82
CA ALA A 26 9.91 21.50 -24.53
C ALA A 26 10.55 20.51 -23.55
N ILE A 27 11.03 21.01 -22.40
CA ILE A 27 11.59 20.17 -21.34
C ILE A 27 10.43 19.50 -20.60
N VAL A 28 10.47 18.17 -20.53
CA VAL A 28 9.46 17.37 -19.81
C VAL A 28 10.19 16.49 -18.82
N ASN A 29 10.09 16.83 -17.53
CA ASN A 29 10.62 16.01 -16.47
C ASN A 29 9.65 14.86 -16.14
N LEU A 30 10.04 13.64 -16.49
CA LEU A 30 9.30 12.42 -16.16
C LEU A 30 10.00 11.73 -14.98
N SER A 31 9.39 11.78 -13.80
CA SER A 31 9.84 11.00 -12.64
C SER A 31 8.75 9.99 -12.29
N PRO A 32 9.02 8.68 -12.40
CA PRO A 32 8.02 7.65 -12.10
C PRO A 32 7.70 7.55 -10.60
N ASP A 33 8.61 8.00 -9.74
CA ASP A 33 8.55 7.73 -8.29
C ASP A 33 8.38 8.99 -7.44
N PHE A 34 8.50 10.18 -8.03
CA PHE A 34 8.46 11.43 -7.29
C PHE A 34 7.59 12.49 -7.97
N LEU A 35 6.85 13.21 -7.13
CA LEU A 35 6.21 14.46 -7.53
C LEU A 35 7.25 15.54 -7.79
N ILE A 36 6.94 16.46 -8.71
CA ILE A 36 7.81 17.58 -9.06
C ILE A 36 7.17 18.91 -8.67
N ARG A 37 7.97 19.87 -8.22
CA ARG A 37 7.49 21.24 -8.01
C ARG A 37 7.05 21.88 -9.32
N SER A 38 5.91 22.56 -9.28
CA SER A 38 5.27 23.11 -10.48
C SER A 38 6.12 24.16 -11.19
N ASP A 39 6.94 24.92 -10.44
CA ASP A 39 7.77 26.00 -10.96
C ASP A 39 9.09 25.54 -11.59
N ILE A 40 9.46 24.27 -11.43
CA ILE A 40 10.69 23.68 -12.02
C ILE A 40 10.40 22.52 -12.98
N ALA A 41 9.13 22.16 -13.15
CA ALA A 41 8.76 20.97 -13.90
C ALA A 41 9.17 20.98 -15.38
N ASP A 42 9.30 22.17 -15.94
CA ASP A 42 9.69 22.39 -17.34
C ASP A 42 11.08 23.05 -17.42
N LYS A 43 11.91 22.89 -16.39
CA LYS A 43 13.29 23.38 -16.32
C LYS A 43 14.30 22.23 -16.39
N ASP A 44 15.45 22.52 -16.97
CA ASP A 44 16.61 21.62 -16.95
C ASP A 44 17.14 21.45 -15.52
N ASN A 45 17.76 20.30 -15.25
CA ASN A 45 18.36 19.95 -13.96
C ASN A 45 17.37 19.88 -12.78
N ALA A 46 16.09 19.59 -13.05
CA ALA A 46 15.14 19.28 -11.99
C ALA A 46 15.35 17.84 -11.49
N PHE A 47 15.60 17.68 -10.19
CA PHE A 47 15.76 16.38 -9.54
C PHE A 47 14.73 16.22 -8.41
N PRO A 48 13.48 15.78 -8.73
CA PRO A 48 12.40 15.60 -7.75
C PRO A 48 12.75 14.78 -6.51
N SER A 49 13.67 13.83 -6.64
CA SER A 49 14.16 13.01 -5.53
C SER A 49 14.86 13.85 -4.45
N PHE A 50 15.57 14.92 -4.81
CA PHE A 50 16.20 15.82 -3.84
C PHE A 50 15.17 16.64 -3.07
N ASP A 51 14.11 17.10 -3.74
CA ASP A 51 13.00 17.79 -3.08
C ASP A 51 12.32 16.88 -2.04
N PHE A 52 12.17 15.59 -2.34
CA PHE A 52 11.65 14.61 -1.38
C PHE A 52 12.63 14.34 -0.22
N ILE A 53 13.92 14.12 -0.51
CA ILE A 53 14.95 13.87 0.51
C ILE A 53 15.01 15.03 1.52
N ASN A 54 14.88 16.28 1.07
CA ASN A 54 14.85 17.46 1.93
C ASN A 54 13.61 17.53 2.86
N GLN A 55 12.55 16.77 2.57
CA GLN A 55 11.36 16.66 3.42
C GLN A 55 11.45 15.52 4.44
N LEU A 56 12.40 14.59 4.26
CA LEU A 56 12.59 13.52 5.22
C LEU A 56 13.07 14.09 6.56
N PRO A 57 12.56 13.59 7.69
CA PRO A 57 13.13 13.93 8.98
C PRO A 57 14.61 13.53 9.01
N PRO A 58 15.49 14.30 9.67
CA PRO A 58 16.87 13.89 9.86
C PRO A 58 16.87 12.53 10.57
N ARG A 59 17.38 11.51 9.90
CA ARG A 59 17.54 10.19 10.51
C ARG A 59 18.85 10.17 11.28
N ASP A 60 18.80 9.73 12.53
CA ASP A 60 20.00 9.34 13.27
C ASP A 60 20.77 8.32 12.40
N GLU A 61 22.04 8.63 12.13
CA GLU A 61 22.99 7.93 11.26
C GLU A 61 22.49 6.59 10.68
N GLN A 62 21.79 6.64 9.54
CA GLN A 62 21.83 5.49 8.66
C GLN A 62 23.29 5.37 8.21
N LYS A 63 23.98 4.30 8.65
CA LYS A 63 25.27 3.94 8.08
C LYS A 63 25.08 3.92 6.56
N GLY A 64 25.70 4.89 5.89
CA GLY A 64 25.85 4.82 4.44
C GLY A 64 26.64 3.57 4.07
N PHE A 65 26.70 3.26 2.79
CA PHE A 65 27.56 2.19 2.31
C PHE A 65 29.02 2.45 2.73
N GLU A 66 29.65 1.46 3.35
CA GLU A 66 31.04 1.55 3.78
C GLU A 66 31.98 1.61 2.57
N ASN A 67 31.57 1.07 1.42
CA ASN A 67 32.31 1.14 0.16
C ASN A 67 31.41 0.99 -1.09
N ILE A 68 32.02 1.15 -2.26
CA ILE A 68 31.34 1.09 -3.56
C ILE A 68 30.91 -0.35 -3.90
N GLU A 69 31.65 -1.39 -3.51
CA GLU A 69 31.22 -2.77 -3.77
C GLU A 69 29.92 -3.10 -3.04
N GLU A 70 29.78 -2.65 -1.78
CA GLU A 70 28.55 -2.80 -0.99
C GLU A 70 27.37 -2.06 -1.63
N MET A 71 27.60 -0.82 -2.08
CA MET A 71 26.60 -0.04 -2.81
C MET A 71 26.18 -0.77 -4.11
N LEU A 72 27.13 -1.29 -4.88
CA LEU A 72 26.86 -2.01 -6.12
C LEU A 72 26.15 -3.34 -5.87
N ASP A 73 26.52 -4.08 -4.82
CA ASP A 73 25.86 -5.33 -4.45
C ASP A 73 24.43 -5.08 -3.95
N PHE A 74 24.23 -4.00 -3.18
CA PHE A 74 22.90 -3.51 -2.82
C PHE A 74 22.06 -3.24 -4.07
N TYR A 75 22.54 -2.42 -5.01
CA TYR A 75 21.77 -2.09 -6.22
C TYR A 75 21.57 -3.27 -7.16
N LYS A 76 22.51 -4.23 -7.22
CA LYS A 76 22.35 -5.47 -8.00
C LYS A 76 21.26 -6.37 -7.44
N ASN A 77 21.10 -6.40 -6.12
CA ASN A 77 20.13 -7.24 -5.42
C ASN A 77 18.84 -6.49 -5.07
N TYR A 78 18.81 -5.17 -5.26
CA TYR A 78 17.64 -4.33 -5.07
C TYR A 78 16.57 -4.73 -6.08
N LYS A 79 15.44 -5.20 -5.56
CA LYS A 79 14.25 -5.45 -6.37
C LYS A 79 13.21 -4.43 -5.98
N ASP A 80 12.75 -3.67 -6.97
CA ASP A 80 11.62 -2.78 -6.77
C ASP A 80 10.36 -3.59 -6.41
N ILE A 81 9.46 -2.96 -5.67
CA ILE A 81 8.23 -3.59 -5.19
C ILE A 81 7.34 -4.06 -6.34
N SER A 82 7.39 -3.40 -7.51
CA SER A 82 6.68 -3.83 -8.71
C SER A 82 7.23 -5.15 -9.29
N GLU A 83 8.54 -5.35 -9.24
CA GLU A 83 9.19 -6.60 -9.66
C GLU A 83 8.85 -7.75 -8.70
N LEU A 84 8.93 -7.46 -7.39
CA LEU A 84 8.54 -8.40 -6.34
C LEU A 84 7.07 -8.81 -6.49
N TRP A 85 6.18 -7.86 -6.78
CA TRP A 85 4.77 -8.13 -7.01
C TRP A 85 4.51 -9.18 -8.08
N THR A 86 5.30 -9.20 -9.17
CA THR A 86 5.13 -10.20 -10.23
C THR A 86 5.31 -11.63 -9.71
N ILE A 87 6.25 -11.82 -8.77
CA ILE A 87 6.48 -13.11 -8.10
C ILE A 87 5.36 -13.40 -7.11
N VAL A 88 5.02 -12.42 -6.27
CA VAL A 88 3.98 -12.53 -5.24
C VAL A 88 2.62 -12.88 -5.86
N LYS A 89 2.17 -12.11 -6.85
CA LYS A 89 0.91 -12.34 -7.57
C LYS A 89 0.80 -13.75 -8.12
N LYS A 90 1.87 -14.21 -8.79
CA LYS A 90 1.90 -15.53 -9.42
C LYS A 90 1.86 -16.62 -8.36
N GLY A 91 2.72 -16.54 -7.35
CA GLY A 91 2.74 -17.51 -6.26
C GLY A 91 1.42 -17.58 -5.50
N TRP A 92 0.84 -16.42 -5.17
CA TRP A 92 -0.46 -16.32 -4.49
C TRP A 92 -1.60 -16.93 -5.31
N THR A 93 -1.67 -16.61 -6.61
CA THR A 93 -2.68 -17.20 -7.50
C THR A 93 -2.55 -18.71 -7.60
N LEU A 94 -1.31 -19.24 -7.65
CA LEU A 94 -1.05 -20.67 -7.69
C LEU A 94 -1.43 -21.36 -6.38
N THR A 95 -1.14 -20.76 -5.22
CA THR A 95 -1.57 -21.26 -3.92
C THR A 95 -3.08 -21.35 -3.82
N ASN A 96 -3.81 -20.29 -4.20
CA ASN A 96 -5.28 -20.30 -4.20
C ASN A 96 -5.87 -21.36 -5.15
N SER A 97 -5.15 -21.72 -6.21
CA SER A 97 -5.57 -22.74 -7.18
C SER A 97 -5.18 -24.17 -6.77
N GLY A 98 -4.58 -24.38 -5.59
CA GLY A 98 -4.13 -25.68 -5.12
C GLY A 98 -2.80 -26.19 -5.73
N ASN A 99 -2.12 -25.38 -6.54
CA ASN A 99 -0.87 -25.76 -7.23
C ASN A 99 0.37 -25.49 -6.35
N LEU A 100 0.45 -26.14 -5.18
CA LEU A 100 1.40 -25.81 -4.12
C LEU A 100 2.88 -25.96 -4.53
N ASP A 101 3.25 -27.01 -5.27
CA ASP A 101 4.63 -27.20 -5.73
C ASP A 101 5.11 -26.08 -6.66
N LEU A 102 4.22 -25.65 -7.57
CA LEU A 102 4.54 -24.57 -8.51
C LEU A 102 4.55 -23.21 -7.80
N ALA A 103 3.70 -23.03 -6.80
CA ALA A 103 3.72 -21.86 -5.93
C ALA A 103 5.07 -21.77 -5.18
N GLN A 104 5.52 -22.86 -4.55
CA GLN A 104 6.81 -22.90 -3.84
C GLN A 104 8.00 -22.62 -4.79
N LYS A 105 8.01 -23.21 -5.99
CA LYS A 105 9.01 -22.90 -7.04
C LYS A 105 8.96 -21.45 -7.51
N THR A 106 7.81 -20.80 -7.43
CA THR A 106 7.67 -19.38 -7.75
C THR A 106 8.21 -18.54 -6.60
N PHE A 107 7.84 -18.84 -5.37
CA PHE A 107 8.29 -18.12 -4.17
C PHE A 107 9.79 -18.26 -3.89
N SER A 108 10.46 -19.35 -4.30
CA SER A 108 11.92 -19.46 -4.17
C SER A 108 12.71 -18.41 -4.98
N LYS A 109 12.04 -17.70 -5.90
CA LYS A 109 12.57 -16.56 -6.66
C LYS A 109 12.37 -15.22 -5.94
N TYR A 110 11.52 -15.19 -4.92
CA TYR A 110 11.33 -14.07 -4.02
C TYR A 110 12.57 -13.95 -3.13
N ARG A 111 13.49 -13.09 -3.53
CA ARG A 111 14.80 -12.88 -2.88
C ARG A 111 15.13 -11.40 -2.79
N PRO A 112 14.30 -10.59 -2.12
CA PRO A 112 14.71 -9.24 -1.79
C PRO A 112 15.79 -9.27 -0.70
N GLN A 113 16.54 -8.18 -0.55
CA GLN A 113 17.54 -8.06 0.50
C GLN A 113 16.89 -8.20 1.90
N ASN A 114 17.60 -8.87 2.81
CA ASN A 114 17.20 -9.11 4.20
C ASN A 114 15.92 -9.94 4.39
N PHE A 115 15.52 -10.74 3.40
CA PHE A 115 14.47 -11.75 3.56
C PHE A 115 15.09 -13.12 3.82
N ASP A 116 14.82 -13.68 4.98
CA ASP A 116 15.28 -14.99 5.46
C ASP A 116 14.13 -16.01 5.65
N GLY A 117 12.89 -15.58 5.39
CA GLY A 117 11.70 -16.42 5.54
C GLY A 117 11.62 -17.56 4.52
N GLU A 118 10.79 -18.55 4.84
CA GLU A 118 10.56 -19.67 3.92
C GLU A 118 9.86 -19.23 2.62
N PRO A 119 10.09 -19.92 1.49
CA PRO A 119 9.42 -19.64 0.21
C PRO A 119 7.96 -20.15 0.21
N LYS A 120 7.17 -19.73 1.20
CA LYS A 120 5.75 -20.03 1.38
C LYS A 120 4.94 -18.74 1.39
N LEU A 121 3.64 -18.85 1.07
CA LEU A 121 2.75 -17.70 0.89
C LEU A 121 2.78 -16.74 2.10
N ASN A 122 2.61 -17.25 3.33
CA ASN A 122 2.50 -16.41 4.52
C ASN A 122 3.76 -15.57 4.76
N TYR A 123 4.94 -16.21 4.73
CA TYR A 123 6.23 -15.53 4.91
C TYR A 123 6.48 -14.47 3.82
N VAL A 124 6.24 -14.83 2.56
CA VAL A 124 6.43 -13.92 1.42
C VAL A 124 5.45 -12.74 1.48
N LEU A 125 4.18 -12.98 1.77
CA LEU A 125 3.19 -11.90 1.88
C LEU A 125 3.47 -10.98 3.07
N PHE A 126 3.90 -11.54 4.20
CA PHE A 126 4.21 -10.74 5.38
C PHE A 126 5.39 -9.80 5.13
N ASP A 127 6.48 -10.30 4.52
CA ASP A 127 7.62 -9.46 4.12
C ASP A 127 7.21 -8.43 3.05
N PHE A 128 6.49 -8.87 2.01
CA PHE A 128 6.04 -7.98 0.93
C PHE A 128 5.18 -6.82 1.46
N CYS A 129 4.22 -7.12 2.34
CA CYS A 129 3.41 -6.08 2.99
C CYS A 129 4.24 -5.21 3.93
N SER A 130 5.24 -5.76 4.61
CA SER A 130 6.16 -4.96 5.44
C SER A 130 6.94 -3.96 4.59
N ARG A 131 7.34 -4.33 3.37
CA ARG A 131 7.97 -3.38 2.41
C ARG A 131 7.02 -2.28 1.95
N ILE A 132 5.71 -2.57 1.82
CA ILE A 132 4.69 -1.54 1.55
C ILE A 132 4.56 -0.58 2.73
N CYS A 133 4.57 -1.07 3.97
CA CYS A 133 4.37 -0.24 5.16
C CYS A 133 5.64 0.49 5.64
N ASN A 134 6.83 0.02 5.30
CA ASN A 134 8.06 0.66 5.75
C ASN A 134 8.30 2.00 5.01
N PRO A 135 8.96 2.98 5.64
CA PRO A 135 9.58 2.89 6.96
C PRO A 135 8.65 3.23 8.13
N GLU A 136 7.81 4.26 8.04
CA GLU A 136 7.12 4.83 9.22
C GLU A 136 5.76 4.17 9.51
N ARG A 137 5.19 3.45 8.54
CA ARG A 137 3.82 2.90 8.65
C ARG A 137 3.77 1.49 9.20
N HIS A 138 4.92 0.90 9.57
CA HIS A 138 4.97 -0.41 10.22
C HIS A 138 4.22 -0.43 11.57
N SER A 139 4.28 0.70 12.28
CA SER A 139 3.60 0.93 13.56
C SER A 139 2.10 0.69 13.53
N ILE A 140 1.45 0.84 12.37
CA ILE A 140 0.02 0.50 12.18
C ILE A 140 -0.21 -0.98 12.49
N PHE A 141 0.62 -1.85 11.93
CA PHE A 141 0.53 -3.29 12.18
C PHE A 141 0.91 -3.63 13.61
N GLU A 142 1.95 -3.02 14.18
CA GLU A 142 2.37 -3.27 15.57
C GLU A 142 1.24 -3.01 16.55
N GLY A 143 0.59 -1.84 16.46
CA GLY A 143 -0.55 -1.52 17.33
C GLY A 143 -1.70 -2.52 17.18
N MET A 144 -2.02 -2.96 15.96
CA MET A 144 -3.05 -3.99 15.75
C MET A 144 -2.63 -5.36 16.29
N GLY A 145 -1.35 -5.70 16.18
CA GLY A 145 -0.76 -6.94 16.68
C GLY A 145 -0.74 -7.00 18.20
N ASP A 146 -0.45 -5.89 18.87
CA ASP A 146 -0.49 -5.77 20.34
C ASP A 146 -1.89 -6.03 20.89
N GLU A 147 -2.92 -5.51 20.22
CA GLU A 147 -4.32 -5.77 20.56
C GLU A 147 -4.69 -7.26 20.37
N ALA A 148 -4.21 -7.90 19.30
CA ALA A 148 -4.42 -9.33 19.08
C ALA A 148 -3.67 -10.19 20.12
N SER A 149 -2.46 -9.79 20.49
CA SER A 149 -1.67 -10.43 21.53
C SER A 149 -2.37 -10.34 22.89
N THR A 150 -2.90 -9.16 23.23
CA THR A 150 -3.71 -8.94 24.44
C THR A 150 -4.93 -9.86 24.47
N ALA A 151 -5.68 -9.93 23.36
CA ALA A 151 -6.85 -10.81 23.25
C ALA A 151 -6.49 -12.28 23.47
N LYS A 152 -5.35 -12.72 22.94
CA LYS A 152 -4.86 -14.10 23.08
C LYS A 152 -4.45 -14.42 24.53
N ILE A 153 -3.80 -13.49 25.22
CA ILE A 153 -3.27 -13.68 26.57
C ILE A 153 -4.40 -13.61 27.61
N ASP A 154 -5.25 -12.58 27.52
CA ASP A 154 -6.25 -12.29 28.55
C ASP A 154 -7.53 -13.14 28.39
N HIS A 155 -7.82 -13.58 27.16
CA HIS A 155 -9.05 -14.32 26.82
C HIS A 155 -8.78 -15.54 25.92
N PRO A 156 -7.92 -16.48 26.33
CA PRO A 156 -7.42 -17.55 25.46
C PRO A 156 -8.51 -18.48 24.89
N GLU A 157 -9.55 -18.79 25.67
CA GLU A 157 -10.64 -19.67 25.22
C GLU A 157 -11.47 -19.01 24.12
N THR A 158 -11.87 -17.75 24.31
CA THR A 158 -12.62 -16.98 23.31
C THR A 158 -11.76 -16.69 22.09
N TYR A 159 -10.47 -16.42 22.29
CA TYR A 159 -9.51 -16.23 21.20
C TYR A 159 -9.37 -17.49 20.35
N THR A 160 -9.34 -18.68 20.95
CA THR A 160 -9.29 -19.95 20.22
C THR A 160 -10.52 -20.14 19.34
N LYS A 161 -11.73 -19.89 19.87
CA LYS A 161 -12.98 -19.92 19.06
C LYS A 161 -12.93 -18.92 17.90
N PHE A 162 -12.34 -17.74 18.13
CA PHE A 162 -12.13 -16.75 17.09
C PHE A 162 -11.19 -17.24 15.99
N ILE A 163 -10.07 -17.88 16.33
CA ILE A 163 -9.15 -18.45 15.33
C ILE A 163 -9.83 -19.53 14.50
N ASP A 164 -10.63 -20.39 15.13
CA ASP A 164 -11.42 -21.40 14.42
C ASP A 164 -12.40 -20.74 13.45
N TYR A 165 -13.09 -19.69 13.88
CA TYR A 165 -13.99 -18.92 13.04
C TYR A 165 -13.26 -18.27 11.86
N ILE A 166 -12.13 -17.59 12.11
CA ILE A 166 -11.35 -16.94 11.04
C ILE A 166 -10.92 -17.96 10.00
N SER A 167 -10.31 -19.05 10.46
CA SER A 167 -9.70 -20.06 9.61
C SER A 167 -10.73 -20.76 8.73
N ASN A 168 -11.90 -21.10 9.30
CA ASN A 168 -12.92 -21.91 8.62
C ASN A 168 -13.97 -21.10 7.85
N GLU A 169 -14.30 -19.87 8.28
CA GLU A 169 -15.47 -19.14 7.75
C GLU A 169 -15.13 -17.91 6.91
N ILE A 170 -13.98 -17.25 7.12
CA ILE A 170 -13.71 -15.95 6.47
C ILE A 170 -12.34 -15.80 5.82
N SER A 171 -11.36 -16.64 6.17
CA SER A 171 -9.97 -16.57 5.67
C SER A 171 -9.90 -16.53 4.13
N TYR A 172 -10.60 -17.43 3.46
CA TYR A 172 -10.60 -17.53 2.00
C TYR A 172 -11.13 -16.24 1.34
N GLU A 173 -12.29 -15.74 1.78
CA GLU A 173 -12.86 -14.51 1.22
C GLU A 173 -12.00 -13.28 1.50
N HIS A 174 -11.39 -13.21 2.70
CA HIS A 174 -10.47 -12.12 3.04
C HIS A 174 -9.26 -12.12 2.11
N MET A 175 -8.62 -13.28 1.93
CA MET A 175 -7.44 -13.44 1.08
C MET A 175 -7.74 -13.13 -0.38
N ASP A 176 -8.90 -13.51 -0.91
CA ASP A 176 -9.29 -13.14 -2.27
C ASP A 176 -9.47 -11.63 -2.44
N ARG A 177 -10.13 -10.95 -1.49
CA ARG A 177 -10.28 -9.48 -1.50
C ARG A 177 -8.94 -8.75 -1.41
N TYR A 178 -8.01 -9.24 -0.59
CA TYR A 178 -6.66 -8.68 -0.56
C TYR A 178 -5.96 -8.86 -1.90
N LEU A 179 -5.93 -10.09 -2.45
CA LEU A 179 -5.31 -10.36 -3.74
C LEU A 179 -5.86 -9.45 -4.85
N ASN A 180 -7.18 -9.27 -4.90
CA ASN A 180 -7.84 -8.40 -5.89
C ASN A 180 -7.48 -6.92 -5.69
N THR A 181 -7.43 -6.45 -4.44
CA THR A 181 -6.99 -5.07 -4.14
C THR A 181 -5.56 -4.82 -4.61
N PHE A 182 -4.64 -5.76 -4.34
CA PHE A 182 -3.26 -5.65 -4.78
C PHE A 182 -3.14 -5.75 -6.31
N LYS A 183 -3.91 -6.63 -6.98
CA LYS A 183 -3.96 -6.68 -8.45
C LYS A 183 -4.40 -5.35 -9.06
N ASP A 184 -5.46 -4.76 -8.52
CA ASP A 184 -5.97 -3.46 -9.00
C ASP A 184 -4.91 -2.37 -8.79
N TYR A 185 -4.30 -2.31 -7.61
CA TYR A 185 -3.24 -1.35 -7.29
C TYR A 185 -2.08 -1.46 -8.29
N PHE A 186 -1.48 -2.64 -8.39
CA PHE A 186 -0.28 -2.82 -9.21
C PHE A 186 -0.54 -2.75 -10.72
N SER A 187 -1.80 -2.86 -11.16
CA SER A 187 -2.17 -2.60 -12.56
C SER A 187 -1.97 -1.14 -12.98
N CYS A 188 -1.92 -0.24 -12.01
CA CYS A 188 -1.70 1.20 -12.18
C CYS A 188 -0.52 1.70 -11.34
N TYR A 189 0.45 0.82 -11.05
CA TYR A 189 1.55 1.11 -10.12
C TYR A 189 2.34 2.38 -10.52
N SER A 190 2.56 2.61 -11.82
CA SER A 190 3.27 3.78 -12.34
C SER A 190 2.68 5.13 -11.91
N ASP A 191 1.36 5.17 -11.66
CA ASP A 191 0.71 6.37 -11.17
C ASP A 191 0.84 6.44 -9.64
N PHE A 192 0.61 5.33 -8.96
CA PHE A 192 0.64 5.28 -7.50
C PHE A 192 2.05 5.46 -6.90
N SER A 193 3.09 4.96 -7.58
CA SER A 193 4.50 5.06 -7.16
C SER A 193 4.94 6.50 -6.91
N GLN A 194 4.43 7.45 -7.70
CA GLN A 194 4.73 8.89 -7.58
C GLN A 194 4.46 9.48 -6.18
N THR A 195 3.60 8.84 -5.37
CA THR A 195 3.27 9.29 -4.00
C THR A 195 3.43 8.19 -2.93
N LEU A 196 3.98 7.03 -3.30
CA LEU A 196 4.12 5.91 -2.38
C LEU A 196 5.09 6.26 -1.25
N MET A 197 6.25 6.82 -1.58
CA MET A 197 7.25 7.22 -0.58
C MET A 197 6.74 8.28 0.39
N TYR A 198 5.90 9.22 -0.07
CA TYR A 198 5.24 10.19 0.80
C TYR A 198 4.35 9.50 1.83
N SER A 199 3.52 8.55 1.39
CA SER A 199 2.61 7.79 2.26
C SER A 199 3.39 6.91 3.25
N GLN A 200 4.44 6.24 2.77
CA GLN A 200 5.33 5.39 3.56
C GLN A 200 6.10 6.14 4.66
N ASN A 201 6.43 7.41 4.43
CA ASN A 201 7.11 8.26 5.41
C ASN A 201 6.13 9.17 6.17
N ASN A 202 4.81 8.99 5.98
CA ASN A 202 3.78 9.82 6.59
C ASN A 202 3.96 11.33 6.32
N ILE A 203 4.40 11.67 5.10
CA ILE A 203 4.64 13.05 4.65
C ILE A 203 3.45 13.50 3.81
N ASN A 204 2.86 14.64 4.17
CA ASN A 204 1.80 15.26 3.39
C ASN A 204 2.33 15.74 2.03
N ILE A 205 1.48 15.65 1.00
CA ILE A 205 1.82 16.18 -0.32
C ILE A 205 1.91 17.72 -0.27
N PRO A 206 3.05 18.33 -0.67
CA PRO A 206 3.14 19.78 -0.71
C PRO A 206 2.24 20.37 -1.82
N ALA A 207 1.63 21.53 -1.54
CA ALA A 207 0.60 22.12 -2.39
C ALA A 207 1.10 22.57 -3.78
N ASP A 208 2.40 22.87 -3.91
CA ASP A 208 3.04 23.32 -5.15
C ASP A 208 3.57 22.18 -6.01
N PHE A 209 3.38 20.93 -5.60
CA PHE A 209 3.86 19.75 -6.31
C PHE A 209 2.79 19.19 -7.25
N LYS A 210 3.21 18.67 -8.40
CA LYS A 210 2.36 18.00 -9.38
C LYS A 210 2.88 16.61 -9.73
N ALA A 211 1.95 15.73 -10.11
CA ALA A 211 2.28 14.45 -10.72
C ALA A 211 2.82 14.70 -12.13
N THR A 212 3.87 13.98 -12.50
CA THR A 212 4.52 14.11 -13.83
C THR A 212 3.76 13.33 -14.90
N SER A 213 2.97 12.34 -14.49
CA SER A 213 2.09 11.57 -15.37
C SER A 213 0.75 11.27 -14.70
N ALA A 214 -0.30 11.10 -15.51
CA ALA A 214 -1.64 10.84 -15.01
C ALA A 214 -2.44 9.93 -15.97
N ASN A 215 -2.87 8.77 -15.47
CA ASN A 215 -3.80 7.88 -16.14
C ASN A 215 -5.06 7.66 -15.31
N PHE A 216 -5.77 8.76 -15.05
CA PHE A 216 -6.99 8.74 -14.24
C PHE A 216 -8.06 7.77 -14.75
N SER A 217 -8.09 7.50 -16.06
CA SER A 217 -9.03 6.54 -16.64
C SER A 217 -8.91 5.14 -16.01
N LYS A 218 -7.68 4.75 -15.63
CA LYS A 218 -7.37 3.48 -14.97
C LYS A 218 -7.42 3.61 -13.44
N THR A 219 -6.92 4.70 -12.86
CA THR A 219 -6.82 4.84 -11.40
C THR A 219 -8.14 5.20 -10.69
N LYS A 220 -9.14 5.74 -11.41
CA LYS A 220 -10.38 6.30 -10.81
C LYS A 220 -11.21 5.34 -9.95
N GLN A 221 -11.16 4.03 -10.22
CA GLN A 221 -11.97 3.03 -9.50
C GLN A 221 -11.24 2.42 -8.31
N PHE A 222 -9.91 2.49 -8.29
CA PHE A 222 -9.10 1.78 -7.31
C PHE A 222 -9.50 2.12 -5.88
N TYR A 223 -9.57 3.41 -5.54
CA TYR A 223 -9.90 3.84 -4.17
C TYR A 223 -11.24 3.28 -3.69
N GLY A 224 -12.29 3.37 -4.53
CA GLY A 224 -13.60 2.82 -4.22
C GLY A 224 -13.57 1.31 -4.02
N ASN A 225 -12.87 0.57 -4.88
CA ASN A 225 -12.75 -0.90 -4.77
C ASN A 225 -11.97 -1.31 -3.51
N ALA A 226 -10.85 -0.66 -3.24
CA ALA A 226 -10.04 -0.88 -2.04
C ALA A 226 -10.87 -0.60 -0.78
N PHE A 227 -11.68 0.47 -0.77
CA PHE A 227 -12.59 0.80 0.33
C PHE A 227 -13.59 -0.32 0.60
N GLU A 228 -14.24 -0.89 -0.42
CA GLU A 228 -15.17 -2.02 -0.23
C GLU A 228 -14.48 -3.24 0.35
N ASN A 229 -13.27 -3.54 -0.15
CA ASN A 229 -12.52 -4.71 0.24
C ASN A 229 -12.02 -4.59 1.68
N ILE A 230 -11.35 -3.49 2.03
CA ILE A 230 -10.81 -3.28 3.38
C ILE A 230 -11.94 -3.23 4.42
N THR A 231 -13.05 -2.53 4.14
CA THR A 231 -14.18 -2.46 5.06
C THR A 231 -14.88 -3.81 5.23
N SER A 232 -14.84 -4.68 4.22
CA SER A 232 -15.31 -6.06 4.36
C SER A 232 -14.43 -6.88 5.30
N ASN A 233 -13.11 -6.67 5.22
CA ASN A 233 -12.12 -7.41 5.98
C ASN A 233 -11.93 -6.91 7.43
N LEU A 234 -12.50 -5.74 7.81
CA LEU A 234 -12.49 -5.27 9.22
C LEU A 234 -13.17 -6.22 10.21
N THR A 235 -13.77 -7.31 9.74
CA THR A 235 -14.35 -8.35 10.60
C THR A 235 -13.30 -8.92 11.57
N THR A 236 -12.03 -9.09 11.15
CA THR A 236 -10.97 -9.59 12.03
C THR A 236 -10.76 -8.70 13.25
N ILE A 237 -10.43 -7.42 13.03
CA ILE A 237 -10.17 -6.47 14.12
C ILE A 237 -11.43 -6.18 14.95
N ALA A 238 -12.62 -6.26 14.35
CA ALA A 238 -13.88 -6.15 15.06
C ALA A 238 -14.10 -7.30 16.06
N CYS A 239 -13.75 -8.53 15.68
CA CYS A 239 -13.80 -9.69 16.58
C CYS A 239 -12.77 -9.55 17.70
N ILE A 240 -11.52 -9.18 17.38
CA ILE A 240 -10.46 -8.97 18.37
C ILE A 240 -10.89 -7.89 19.39
N ASN A 241 -11.46 -6.78 18.92
CA ASN A 241 -11.94 -5.72 19.78
C ASN A 241 -13.08 -6.15 20.72
N ASN A 242 -13.96 -7.07 20.27
CA ASN A 242 -14.98 -7.65 21.14
C ASN A 242 -14.34 -8.49 22.26
N ILE A 243 -13.33 -9.29 21.92
CA ILE A 243 -12.58 -10.10 22.88
C ILE A 243 -11.91 -9.19 23.93
N ASN A 244 -11.18 -8.16 23.50
CA ASN A 244 -10.55 -7.19 24.42
C ASN A 244 -11.57 -6.40 25.26
N SER A 245 -12.83 -6.37 24.85
CA SER A 245 -13.93 -5.80 25.63
C SER A 245 -14.56 -6.80 26.61
N GLY A 246 -13.99 -8.00 26.77
CA GLY A 246 -14.53 -9.07 27.61
C GLY A 246 -15.81 -9.72 27.07
N ARG A 247 -16.09 -9.59 25.76
CA ARG A 247 -17.25 -10.20 25.09
C ARG A 247 -16.82 -11.44 24.30
N GLU A 248 -17.79 -12.29 23.95
CA GLU A 248 -17.58 -13.30 22.91
C GLU A 248 -17.20 -12.61 21.58
N TYR A 249 -16.37 -13.27 20.76
CA TYR A 249 -15.81 -12.66 19.55
C TYR A 249 -16.88 -12.17 18.56
N ASP A 250 -18.06 -12.82 18.55
CA ASP A 250 -19.17 -12.55 17.65
C ASP A 250 -20.26 -11.64 18.24
N GLN A 251 -20.08 -11.13 19.46
CA GLN A 251 -21.03 -10.28 20.17
C GLN A 251 -20.52 -8.83 20.32
N PHE A 252 -21.20 -7.91 19.66
CA PHE A 252 -21.00 -6.46 19.82
C PHE A 252 -21.98 -5.89 20.85
N GLU A 253 -21.76 -4.66 21.30
CA GLU A 253 -22.64 -4.01 22.30
C GLU A 253 -24.12 -3.96 21.91
N LYS A 254 -24.41 -3.85 20.61
CA LYS A 254 -25.78 -3.62 20.10
C LYS A 254 -26.17 -4.58 18.97
N MET A 255 -25.29 -5.51 18.58
CA MET A 255 -25.53 -6.40 17.44
C MET A 255 -24.67 -7.66 17.51
N ASP A 256 -25.01 -8.69 16.72
CA ASP A 256 -24.17 -9.85 16.50
C ASP A 256 -23.30 -9.72 15.23
N ILE A 257 -22.41 -10.69 15.00
CA ILE A 257 -21.55 -10.71 13.81
C ILE A 257 -22.33 -10.81 12.49
N LYS A 258 -23.50 -11.45 12.48
CA LYS A 258 -24.33 -11.59 11.28
C LYS A 258 -24.94 -10.24 10.88
N GLN A 259 -25.35 -9.46 11.86
CA GLN A 259 -25.82 -8.09 11.70
C GLN A 259 -24.67 -7.16 11.32
N TYR A 260 -23.52 -7.25 12.01
CA TYR A 260 -22.32 -6.47 11.70
C TYR A 260 -21.87 -6.64 10.24
N LYS A 261 -21.89 -7.86 9.70
CA LYS A 261 -21.53 -8.10 8.29
C LYS A 261 -22.44 -7.36 7.29
N LYS A 262 -23.68 -7.02 7.69
CA LYS A 262 -24.70 -6.37 6.85
C LYS A 262 -24.77 -4.85 6.99
N ILE A 263 -24.08 -4.25 7.96
CA ILE A 263 -24.11 -2.79 8.11
C ILE A 263 -23.44 -2.09 6.92
N ASN A 264 -23.82 -0.83 6.71
CA ASN A 264 -23.17 0.01 5.69
C ASN A 264 -21.65 0.02 5.94
N LYS A 265 -20.86 -0.15 4.88
CA LYS A 265 -19.40 -0.20 4.93
C LYS A 265 -18.77 0.97 5.70
N ALA A 266 -19.29 2.19 5.54
CA ALA A 266 -18.80 3.37 6.24
C ALA A 266 -19.03 3.29 7.77
N ASN A 267 -20.02 2.51 8.22
CA ASN A 267 -20.36 2.34 9.63
C ASN A 267 -19.64 1.17 10.30
N LYS A 268 -18.86 0.37 9.55
CA LYS A 268 -18.13 -0.77 10.09
C LYS A 268 -17.02 -0.40 11.06
N ILE A 269 -16.57 0.86 11.03
CA ILE A 269 -15.59 1.38 11.99
C ILE A 269 -16.19 1.67 13.36
N ASN A 270 -17.51 1.83 13.47
CA ASN A 270 -18.15 2.29 14.72
C ASN A 270 -17.82 1.45 15.96
N PRO A 271 -17.79 0.11 15.90
CA PRO A 271 -17.40 -0.71 17.06
C PRO A 271 -15.96 -0.51 17.53
N LEU A 272 -15.09 0.08 16.71
CA LEU A 272 -13.67 0.22 16.95
C LEU A 272 -13.30 1.59 17.53
N LYS A 273 -14.25 2.52 17.63
CA LYS A 273 -14.00 3.94 17.96
C LYS A 273 -13.28 4.19 19.28
N SER A 274 -13.50 3.32 20.26
CA SER A 274 -12.85 3.44 21.59
C SER A 274 -11.46 2.81 21.65
N ASN A 275 -11.04 2.08 20.60
CA ASN A 275 -9.74 1.42 20.53
C ASN A 275 -8.83 2.18 19.56
N PRO A 276 -7.85 2.97 20.03
CA PRO A 276 -7.01 3.80 19.15
C PRO A 276 -6.23 2.98 18.11
N ALA A 277 -5.74 1.80 18.50
CA ALA A 277 -4.95 0.93 17.62
C ALA A 277 -5.77 0.39 16.44
N PHE A 278 -7.07 0.19 16.62
CA PHE A 278 -7.97 -0.18 15.50
C PHE A 278 -8.61 1.03 14.82
N ASN A 279 -9.00 2.07 15.56
CA ASN A 279 -9.72 3.22 15.01
C ASN A 279 -8.88 4.05 14.03
N GLN A 280 -7.54 3.98 14.10
CA GLN A 280 -6.67 4.66 13.15
C GLN A 280 -7.00 4.35 11.67
N ILE A 281 -7.59 3.20 11.35
CA ILE A 281 -8.00 2.88 9.98
C ILE A 281 -9.06 3.84 9.43
N GLU A 282 -9.83 4.53 10.30
CA GLU A 282 -10.78 5.58 9.92
C GLU A 282 -10.10 6.68 9.09
N GLN A 283 -8.81 6.93 9.31
CA GLN A 283 -8.04 7.96 8.62
C GLN A 283 -8.05 7.77 7.09
N CYS A 284 -8.01 6.52 6.62
CA CYS A 284 -8.02 6.20 5.19
C CYS A 284 -9.42 5.99 4.61
N LEU A 285 -10.50 6.06 5.41
CA LEU A 285 -11.87 5.77 4.97
C LEU A 285 -12.64 7.06 4.61
N LYS A 286 -12.51 7.51 3.36
CA LYS A 286 -13.24 8.68 2.82
C LYS A 286 -14.45 8.24 1.99
N SER A 287 -15.61 8.18 2.63
CA SER A 287 -16.87 7.70 2.03
C SER A 287 -17.28 8.49 0.78
N ASP A 288 -17.05 9.80 0.74
CA ASP A 288 -17.38 10.63 -0.43
C ASP A 288 -16.56 10.27 -1.67
N ILE A 289 -15.27 9.96 -1.50
CA ILE A 289 -14.39 9.55 -2.59
C ILE A 289 -14.78 8.16 -3.06
N ARG A 290 -15.04 7.22 -2.13
CA ARG A 290 -15.56 5.89 -2.46
C ARG A 290 -16.83 5.97 -3.32
N ASN A 291 -17.83 6.74 -2.87
CA ASN A 291 -19.08 6.91 -3.60
C ASN A 291 -18.83 7.50 -5.00
N ALA A 292 -17.96 8.50 -5.11
CA ALA A 292 -17.61 9.10 -6.39
C ALA A 292 -16.79 8.18 -7.31
N SER A 293 -15.96 7.28 -6.78
CA SER A 293 -15.20 6.31 -7.57
C SER A 293 -16.10 5.27 -8.24
N HIS A 294 -17.24 4.92 -7.63
CA HIS A 294 -18.19 3.95 -8.18
C HIS A 294 -19.31 4.57 -9.02
N HIS A 295 -19.70 5.80 -8.73
CA HIS A 295 -20.70 6.52 -9.50
C HIS A 295 -19.99 7.43 -10.53
N ALA A 296 -20.48 7.57 -11.76
CA ALA A 296 -19.80 8.24 -12.89
C ALA A 296 -19.53 9.78 -12.73
N TRP A 297 -19.45 10.26 -11.49
CA TRP A 297 -19.29 11.66 -11.09
C TRP A 297 -17.89 12.03 -10.62
N ILE A 298 -16.90 11.12 -10.71
CA ILE A 298 -15.49 11.47 -10.55
C ILE A 298 -14.86 11.79 -11.92
N LYS A 299 -14.23 12.95 -12.04
CA LYS A 299 -13.63 13.44 -13.29
C LYS A 299 -12.25 14.00 -13.03
N TYR A 300 -11.38 13.92 -14.03
CA TYR A 300 -10.05 14.54 -14.00
C TYR A 300 -9.96 15.65 -15.04
N ARG A 301 -9.50 16.82 -14.63
CA ARG A 301 -9.30 18.01 -15.47
C ARG A 301 -8.10 18.79 -14.98
N SER A 302 -7.10 18.95 -15.85
CA SER A 302 -5.93 19.83 -15.61
C SER A 302 -5.26 19.62 -14.25
N GLY A 303 -4.94 18.36 -13.90
CA GLY A 303 -4.28 18.04 -12.63
C GLY A 303 -5.21 17.96 -11.41
N ILE A 304 -6.51 18.22 -11.58
CA ILE A 304 -7.52 18.18 -10.51
C ILE A 304 -8.51 17.04 -10.73
N VAL A 305 -8.77 16.30 -9.65
CA VAL A 305 -9.89 15.36 -9.52
C VAL A 305 -11.09 16.09 -8.94
N GLU A 306 -12.17 16.16 -9.72
CA GLU A 306 -13.45 16.73 -9.31
C GLU A 306 -14.43 15.60 -8.98
N TYR A 307 -15.11 15.70 -7.85
CA TYR A 307 -16.07 14.68 -7.39
C TYR A 307 -17.24 15.28 -6.61
N LYS A 308 -18.33 14.54 -6.49
CA LYS A 308 -19.50 14.97 -5.70
C LYS A 308 -19.63 14.15 -4.42
N SER A 309 -19.88 14.82 -3.29
CA SER A 309 -20.20 14.14 -2.03
C SER A 309 -21.51 13.36 -2.12
N GLY A 310 -21.56 12.24 -1.40
CA GLY A 310 -22.79 11.46 -1.26
C GLY A 310 -23.85 12.25 -0.50
N GLY A 311 -25.10 12.25 -0.97
CA GLY A 311 -26.22 12.90 -0.30
C GLY A 311 -26.36 14.41 -0.58
N THR A 312 -25.31 15.21 -0.39
CA THR A 312 -25.38 16.67 -0.60
C THR A 312 -25.19 17.11 -2.05
N GLY A 313 -24.52 16.28 -2.86
CA GLY A 313 -24.16 16.62 -4.24
C GLY A 313 -23.14 17.76 -4.36
N LYS A 314 -22.53 18.20 -3.25
CA LYS A 314 -21.51 19.26 -3.22
C LYS A 314 -20.34 18.84 -4.10
N LEU A 315 -19.93 19.75 -4.98
CA LEU A 315 -18.72 19.58 -5.80
C LEU A 315 -17.48 19.82 -4.93
N ASN A 316 -16.60 18.83 -4.88
CA ASN A 316 -15.30 18.89 -4.25
C ASN A 316 -14.20 18.78 -5.31
N LYS A 317 -13.04 19.30 -4.98
CA LYS A 317 -11.85 19.30 -5.82
C LYS A 317 -10.68 18.81 -5.00
N LEU A 318 -9.86 17.96 -5.60
CA LEU A 318 -8.68 17.36 -5.00
C LEU A 318 -7.56 17.36 -6.05
N PRO A 319 -6.36 17.88 -5.77
CA PRO A 319 -5.22 17.67 -6.63
C PRO A 319 -4.99 16.18 -6.91
N TYR A 320 -4.64 15.82 -8.14
CA TYR A 320 -4.41 14.43 -8.50
C TYR A 320 -3.32 13.73 -7.67
N PRO A 321 -2.20 14.38 -7.30
CA PRO A 321 -1.26 13.84 -6.33
C PRO A 321 -1.89 13.45 -4.99
N GLU A 322 -2.82 14.25 -4.47
CA GLU A 322 -3.53 13.93 -3.23
C GLU A 322 -4.48 12.73 -3.43
N TYR A 323 -5.10 12.58 -4.60
CA TYR A 323 -5.88 11.37 -4.91
C TYR A 323 -5.00 10.10 -4.90
N LEU A 324 -3.81 10.17 -5.52
CA LEU A 324 -2.85 9.06 -5.53
C LEU A 324 -2.35 8.75 -4.11
N TYR A 325 -2.08 9.78 -3.30
CA TYR A 325 -1.73 9.64 -1.89
C TYR A 325 -2.82 8.89 -1.12
N LEU A 326 -4.10 9.25 -1.29
CA LEU A 326 -5.21 8.53 -0.65
C LEU A 326 -5.33 7.06 -1.10
N CYS A 327 -4.97 6.76 -2.35
CA CYS A 327 -4.89 5.39 -2.86
C CYS A 327 -3.76 4.60 -2.17
N ASN A 328 -2.61 5.22 -1.95
CA ASN A 328 -1.50 4.61 -1.22
C ASN A 328 -1.82 4.40 0.25
N GLU A 329 -2.45 5.37 0.90
CA GLU A 329 -2.88 5.27 2.30
C GLU A 329 -3.81 4.06 2.50
N ILE A 330 -4.84 3.92 1.67
CA ILE A 330 -5.76 2.79 1.82
C ILE A 330 -5.08 1.44 1.51
N LEU A 331 -4.11 1.40 0.60
CA LEU A 331 -3.29 0.20 0.38
C LEU A 331 -2.45 -0.13 1.61
N ILE A 332 -1.77 0.84 2.23
CA ILE A 332 -0.92 0.63 3.41
C ILE A 332 -1.73 0.06 4.58
N TYR A 333 -2.94 0.60 4.83
CA TYR A 333 -3.85 0.02 5.83
C TYR A 333 -4.32 -1.38 5.43
N THR A 334 -4.58 -1.62 4.14
CA THR A 334 -4.94 -2.95 3.63
C THR A 334 -3.81 -3.96 3.85
N ALA A 335 -2.55 -3.57 3.57
CA ALA A 335 -1.36 -4.38 3.78
C ALA A 335 -1.12 -4.67 5.26
N SER A 336 -1.34 -3.69 6.14
CA SER A 336 -1.25 -3.84 7.60
C SER A 336 -2.31 -4.83 8.13
N LEU A 337 -3.54 -4.73 7.64
CA LEU A 337 -4.62 -5.66 8.01
C LEU A 337 -4.35 -7.08 7.48
N LEU A 338 -3.82 -7.22 6.26
CA LEU A 338 -3.38 -8.52 5.73
C LEU A 338 -2.27 -9.12 6.60
N LYS A 339 -1.27 -8.33 7.01
CA LYS A 339 -0.23 -8.81 7.94
C LYS A 339 -0.83 -9.33 9.25
N LEU A 340 -1.83 -8.63 9.79
CA LEU A 340 -2.54 -9.10 10.99
C LEU A 340 -3.26 -10.42 10.72
N ASP A 341 -4.05 -10.51 9.65
CA ASP A 341 -4.77 -11.74 9.27
C ASP A 341 -3.78 -12.92 9.11
N LEU A 342 -2.62 -12.69 8.51
CA LEU A 342 -1.56 -13.69 8.39
C LEU A 342 -0.99 -14.08 9.75
N ALA A 343 -0.69 -13.11 10.62
CA ALA A 343 -0.10 -13.36 11.93
C ALA A 343 -1.04 -14.13 12.87
N VAL A 344 -2.34 -13.80 12.89
CA VAL A 344 -3.31 -14.47 13.76
C VAL A 344 -3.66 -15.87 13.27
N THR A 345 -3.62 -16.12 11.96
CA THR A 345 -3.89 -17.45 11.36
C THR A 345 -2.63 -18.29 11.18
N PHE A 346 -1.46 -17.77 11.58
CA PHE A 346 -0.21 -18.48 11.47
C PHE A 346 -0.15 -19.61 12.51
N ASN A 347 -0.57 -20.80 12.08
CA ASN A 347 -0.36 -22.03 12.82
C ASN A 347 0.89 -22.72 12.23
N GLU A 348 2.03 -22.63 12.92
CA GLU A 348 3.06 -23.65 12.70
C GLU A 348 2.52 -24.96 13.27
N PRO A 349 2.58 -26.07 12.52
CA PRO A 349 2.42 -27.37 13.14
C PRO A 349 3.56 -27.54 14.16
N ASN A 350 3.20 -27.60 15.46
CA ASN A 350 4.10 -28.08 16.51
C ASN A 350 4.54 -29.52 16.23
#